data_AF-A0AA41UWI2-F1
#
_entry.id   AF-A0AA41UWI2-F1
#
_cell.length_a   1.000
_cell.length_b   1.000
_cell.length_c   1.000
_cell.angle_alpha   90.00
_cell.angle_beta   90.00
_cell.angle_gamma   90.00
#
_symmetry.space_group_name_H-M   'P 1'
#
loop_
_entity.id
_entity.type
_entity.pdbx_description
1 polymer ?
#
loop_
_entity_poly.entity_id
_entity_poly.type
_entity_poly.pdbx_seq_one_letter_code
_entity_poly.pdbx_strand_id
1 'polypeptide(L)'
;MDKLISHCVKPLWFGISCRLVILLALFTLSADAATYNVQVFGATPNDDSDSTKPFLQAWSSACSSIKPTTIWIPRGTYLVNTITFSGPCKSARVTVRIDGTIQAPPKNYREIGNFGNWVLFQGINGLTINGGILDARGSQFWDCKRYGANCPRGAV
;
A
#
# COMPACT_ATOMS: atom_id res chain seq x y z
N MET A 1 4.20 58.28 18.39
CA MET A 1 4.88 57.00 18.72
C MET A 1 5.46 56.45 17.40
N ASP A 2 6.40 57.05 16.69
CA ASP A 2 7.61 57.82 17.00
C ASP A 2 8.64 57.10 17.86
N LYS A 3 9.76 56.81 17.18
CA LYS A 3 11.05 56.28 17.66
C LYS A 3 11.10 54.80 17.94
N LEU A 4 11.50 54.03 16.92
CA LEU A 4 12.60 53.03 16.98
C LEU A 4 12.97 52.50 15.56
N ILE A 5 12.95 53.40 14.56
CA ILE A 5 13.59 53.20 13.26
C ILE A 5 14.68 54.26 13.17
N SER A 6 15.90 53.94 13.60
CA SER A 6 17.10 54.68 13.20
C SER A 6 18.37 53.94 13.63
N HIS A 7 19.34 53.92 12.72
CA HIS A 7 20.74 53.49 12.85
C HIS A 7 21.05 52.02 12.55
N CYS A 8 21.08 51.69 11.24
CA CYS A 8 22.35 51.43 10.55
C CYS A 8 22.12 51.22 9.06
N VAL A 9 21.79 52.29 8.33
CA VAL A 9 21.94 52.34 6.88
C VAL A 9 22.79 53.55 6.55
N LYS A 10 24.10 53.34 6.45
CA LYS A 10 25.01 54.15 5.63
C LYS A 10 26.05 53.24 4.96
N PRO A 11 26.55 53.61 3.77
CA PRO A 11 26.74 52.68 2.68
C PRO A 11 28.22 52.49 2.27
N LEU A 12 28.43 51.52 1.36
CA LEU A 12 29.53 51.44 0.37
C LEU A 12 30.96 51.28 0.90
N TRP A 13 31.35 50.04 1.24
CA TRP A 13 32.69 49.51 0.91
C TRP A 13 32.54 48.12 0.28
N PHE A 14 33.27 47.92 -0.83
CA PHE A 14 33.30 46.78 -1.73
C PHE A 14 33.52 45.42 -1.03
N GLY A 15 32.98 44.34 -1.62
CA GLY A 15 33.63 43.02 -1.52
C GLY A 15 32.70 41.84 -1.26
N ILE A 16 32.10 41.35 -2.33
CA ILE A 16 31.34 40.11 -2.40
C ILE A 16 32.22 38.92 -2.00
N SER A 17 31.79 38.15 -1.01
CA SER A 17 31.60 36.72 -1.24
C SER A 17 30.49 36.23 -0.33
N CYS A 18 29.32 36.11 -0.96
CA CYS A 18 28.20 35.31 -0.53
C CYS A 18 28.72 33.91 -0.19
N ARG A 19 29.24 33.73 1.03
CA ARG A 19 29.62 32.44 1.58
C ARG A 19 28.34 31.66 1.77
N LEU A 20 27.78 31.09 0.70
CA LEU A 20 27.00 29.86 0.67
C LEU A 20 26.11 29.60 1.90
N VAL A 21 25.45 30.64 2.45
CA VAL A 21 24.31 30.52 3.35
C VAL A 21 23.06 30.36 2.48
N ILE A 22 23.18 29.52 1.47
CA ILE A 22 22.07 28.81 0.86
C ILE A 22 22.34 27.36 1.22
N LEU A 23 22.24 27.08 2.52
CA LEU A 23 21.58 25.87 2.96
C LEU A 23 20.20 25.93 2.29
N LEU A 24 20.12 25.44 1.06
CA LEU A 24 18.90 24.89 0.51
C LEU A 24 18.48 23.85 1.54
N ALA A 25 17.69 24.29 2.51
CA ALA A 25 16.82 23.40 3.24
C ALA A 25 16.01 22.73 2.12
N LEU A 26 16.44 21.54 1.75
CA LEU A 26 15.63 20.57 1.05
C LEU A 26 14.47 20.31 1.99
N PHE A 27 13.51 21.22 2.02
CA PHE A 27 12.19 20.96 2.54
C PHE A 27 11.61 19.94 1.58
N THR A 28 11.95 18.67 1.82
CA THR A 28 11.22 17.57 1.26
C THR A 28 9.77 17.81 1.67
N LEU A 29 8.93 18.20 0.73
CA LEU A 29 7.50 18.31 0.94
C LEU A 29 7.01 16.88 1.24
N SER A 30 7.05 16.50 2.51
CA SER A 30 6.49 15.23 2.99
C SER A 30 4.98 15.35 2.77
N ALA A 31 4.50 14.76 1.68
CA ALA A 31 3.07 14.66 1.46
C ALA A 31 2.47 13.84 2.60
N ASP A 32 1.59 14.47 3.37
CA ASP A 32 0.82 13.81 4.43
C ASP A 32 0.07 12.61 3.83
N ALA A 33 0.48 11.40 4.22
CA ALA A 33 0.00 10.15 3.65
C ALA A 33 -1.01 9.50 4.60
N ALA A 34 -2.24 9.29 4.12
CA ALA A 34 -3.28 8.64 4.91
C ALA A 34 -3.02 7.14 5.01
N THR A 35 -3.06 6.58 6.22
CA THR A 35 -2.84 5.15 6.45
C THR A 35 -4.14 4.45 6.81
N TYR A 36 -4.43 3.34 6.15
CA TYR A 36 -5.63 2.51 6.34
C TYR A 36 -5.19 1.12 6.79
N ASN A 37 -5.24 0.87 8.10
CA ASN A 37 -4.89 -0.42 8.69
C ASN A 37 -6.05 -1.42 8.51
N VAL A 38 -5.82 -2.56 7.87
CA VAL A 38 -6.84 -3.60 7.65
C VAL A 38 -7.50 -4.12 8.94
N GLN A 39 -6.80 -4.08 10.09
CA GLN A 39 -7.37 -4.47 11.37
C GLN A 39 -8.44 -3.51 11.88
N VAL A 40 -8.36 -2.22 11.53
CA VAL A 40 -9.41 -1.23 11.85
C VAL A 40 -10.70 -1.55 11.11
N PHE A 41 -10.61 -2.25 9.97
CA PHE A 41 -11.75 -2.73 9.19
C PHE A 41 -12.18 -4.15 9.58
N GLY A 42 -11.61 -4.72 10.65
CA GLY A 42 -12.00 -6.02 11.19
C GLY A 42 -11.20 -7.22 10.68
N ALA A 43 -10.06 -7.02 10.00
CA ALA A 43 -9.17 -8.13 9.67
C ALA A 43 -8.49 -8.64 10.95
N THR A 44 -8.65 -9.91 11.27
CA THR A 44 -8.03 -10.54 12.43
C THR A 44 -6.87 -11.44 11.98
N PRO A 45 -5.65 -11.26 12.53
CA PRO A 45 -4.52 -12.10 12.15
C PRO A 45 -4.56 -13.44 12.89
N ASN A 46 -4.04 -14.48 12.24
CA ASN A 46 -3.79 -15.82 12.78
C ASN A 46 -5.04 -16.54 13.30
N ASP A 47 -6.21 -16.21 12.77
CA ASP A 47 -7.41 -17.01 12.91
C ASP A 47 -7.87 -17.55 11.55
N ASP A 48 -8.94 -18.36 11.57
CA ASP A 48 -9.51 -18.94 10.36
C ASP A 48 -10.56 -18.04 9.70
N SER A 49 -10.63 -16.75 10.08
CA SER A 49 -11.63 -15.82 9.55
C SER A 49 -11.23 -15.29 8.17
N ASP A 50 -12.22 -15.10 7.29
CA ASP A 50 -12.01 -14.51 5.98
C ASP A 50 -11.85 -12.98 6.07
N SER A 51 -10.64 -12.49 5.82
CA SER A 51 -10.28 -11.08 5.82
C SER A 51 -10.55 -10.35 4.50
N THR A 52 -11.15 -11.01 3.49
CA THR A 52 -11.43 -10.42 2.16
C THR A 52 -12.24 -9.12 2.27
N LYS A 53 -13.32 -9.12 3.06
CA LYS A 53 -14.18 -7.94 3.23
C LYS A 53 -13.46 -6.78 3.95
N PRO A 54 -12.78 -6.98 5.09
CA PRO A 54 -11.92 -5.97 5.69
C PRO A 54 -10.89 -5.35 4.73
N PHE A 55 -10.22 -6.18 3.92
CA PHE A 55 -9.24 -5.72 2.92
C PHE A 55 -9.90 -4.83 1.86
N LEU A 56 -11.08 -5.21 1.35
CA LEU A 56 -11.84 -4.40 0.39
C LEU A 56 -12.32 -3.07 0.99
N GLN A 57 -12.69 -3.04 2.26
CA GLN A 57 -13.09 -1.80 2.94
C GLN A 57 -11.91 -0.85 3.15
N ALA A 58 -10.75 -1.38 3.55
CA ALA A 58 -9.52 -0.61 3.65
C ALA A 58 -9.11 -0.05 2.28
N TRP A 59 -9.17 -0.88 1.24
CA TRP A 59 -8.89 -0.47 -0.14
C TRP A 59 -9.84 0.63 -0.62
N SER A 60 -11.15 0.47 -0.44
CA SER A 60 -12.14 1.48 -0.84
C SER A 60 -11.88 2.83 -0.15
N SER A 61 -11.54 2.80 1.13
CA SER A 61 -11.20 4.01 1.90
C SER A 61 -9.90 4.66 1.38
N ALA A 62 -8.88 3.87 1.07
CA ALA A 62 -7.63 4.37 0.51
C ALA A 62 -7.79 4.91 -0.92
N CYS A 63 -8.55 4.21 -1.77
CA CYS A 63 -8.73 4.53 -3.17
C CYS A 63 -9.60 5.78 -3.38
N SER A 64 -10.51 6.07 -2.44
CA SER A 64 -11.37 7.26 -2.46
C SER A 64 -10.72 8.54 -1.90
N SER A 65 -9.50 8.44 -1.36
CA SER A 65 -8.73 9.58 -0.85
C SER A 65 -8.03 10.36 -1.96
N ILE A 66 -8.00 11.69 -1.82
CA ILE A 66 -7.24 12.59 -2.71
C ILE A 66 -5.76 12.74 -2.29
N LYS A 67 -5.42 12.34 -1.07
CA LYS A 67 -4.04 12.35 -0.55
C LYS A 67 -3.34 11.04 -0.93
N PRO A 68 -2.00 10.99 -0.95
CA PRO A 68 -1.27 9.73 -1.00
C PRO A 68 -1.74 8.79 0.11
N THR A 69 -1.89 7.50 -0.21
CA THR A 69 -2.43 6.53 0.76
C THR A 69 -1.52 5.33 0.93
N THR A 70 -1.56 4.75 2.12
CA THR A 70 -0.98 3.45 2.45
C THR A 70 -2.07 2.55 3.01
N ILE A 71 -2.39 1.46 2.34
CA ILE A 71 -3.06 0.32 2.96
C ILE A 71 -1.98 -0.43 3.76
N TRP A 72 -2.16 -0.54 5.07
CA TRP A 72 -1.21 -1.21 5.95
C TRP A 72 -1.78 -2.54 6.41
N ILE A 73 -1.02 -3.61 6.16
CA ILE A 73 -1.29 -4.97 6.59
C ILE A 73 -0.22 -5.32 7.64
N PRO A 74 -0.55 -5.26 8.94
CA PRO A 74 0.39 -5.53 10.02
C PRO A 74 0.92 -6.96 10.03
N ARG A 75 1.83 -7.28 10.97
CA ARG A 75 2.31 -8.64 11.17
C ARG A 75 1.17 -9.60 11.56
N GLY A 76 1.25 -10.82 11.06
CA GLY A 76 0.26 -11.88 11.24
C GLY A 76 -0.14 -12.50 9.90
N THR A 77 -0.85 -13.61 9.95
CA THR A 77 -1.39 -14.28 8.77
C THR A 77 -2.86 -13.92 8.59
N TYR A 78 -3.25 -13.44 7.42
CA TYR A 78 -4.63 -13.07 7.10
C TYR A 78 -5.12 -13.94 5.96
N LEU A 79 -6.22 -14.67 6.18
CA LEU A 79 -6.84 -15.47 5.13
C LEU A 79 -7.63 -14.57 4.17
N VAL A 80 -7.35 -14.67 2.89
CA VAL A 80 -8.03 -13.88 1.84
C VAL A 80 -8.41 -14.80 0.69
N ASN A 81 -9.70 -14.81 0.35
CA ASN A 81 -10.24 -15.48 -0.83
C ASN A 81 -9.83 -14.73 -2.10
N THR A 82 -10.43 -15.05 -3.25
CA THR A 82 -10.21 -14.28 -4.47
C THR A 82 -10.62 -12.83 -4.25
N ILE A 83 -9.70 -11.91 -4.53
CA ILE A 83 -9.89 -10.48 -4.25
C ILE A 83 -9.41 -9.63 -5.41
N THR A 84 -10.21 -8.62 -5.74
CA THR A 84 -9.88 -7.65 -6.78
C THR A 84 -9.89 -6.24 -6.20
N PHE A 85 -8.71 -5.63 -6.14
CA PHE A 85 -8.50 -4.23 -5.83
C PHE A 85 -8.62 -3.42 -7.12
N SER A 86 -9.76 -2.74 -7.31
CA SER A 86 -10.05 -1.99 -8.52
C SER A 86 -9.82 -0.49 -8.32
N GLY A 87 -9.26 0.15 -9.34
CA GLY A 87 -9.31 1.60 -9.54
C GLY A 87 -10.44 2.02 -10.50
N PRO A 88 -10.41 3.26 -11.01
CA PRO A 88 -9.39 4.28 -10.76
C PRO A 88 -9.47 4.82 -9.32
N CYS A 89 -8.30 5.03 -8.71
CA CYS A 89 -8.21 5.73 -7.42
C CYS A 89 -8.05 7.23 -7.63
N LYS A 90 -8.57 8.04 -6.68
CA LYS A 90 -8.49 9.50 -6.76
C LYS A 90 -7.05 10.01 -6.59
N SER A 91 -6.28 9.34 -5.73
CA SER A 91 -4.85 9.57 -5.59
C SER A 91 -4.08 8.76 -6.64
N ALA A 92 -3.07 9.40 -7.25
CA ALA A 92 -2.09 8.73 -8.11
C ALA A 92 -0.92 8.11 -7.31
N ARG A 93 -1.02 8.03 -5.98
CA ARG A 93 -0.03 7.39 -5.11
C ARG A 93 -0.76 6.53 -4.08
N VAL A 94 -0.83 5.23 -4.35
CA VAL A 94 -1.44 4.24 -3.47
C VAL A 94 -0.38 3.18 -3.15
N THR A 95 -0.09 3.00 -1.87
CA THR A 95 0.87 2.00 -1.39
C THR A 95 0.12 0.89 -0.68
N VAL A 96 0.42 -0.36 -1.01
CA VAL A 96 0.06 -1.53 -0.19
C VAL A 96 1.32 -1.94 0.54
N ARG A 97 1.36 -1.71 1.85
CA ARG A 97 2.46 -2.12 2.71
C ARG A 97 2.08 -3.39 3.46
N ILE A 98 2.82 -4.46 3.21
CA ILE A 98 2.61 -5.76 3.82
C ILE A 98 3.77 -6.04 4.79
N ASP A 99 3.48 -6.02 6.08
CA ASP A 99 4.42 -6.42 7.13
C ASP A 99 4.16 -7.88 7.59
N GLY A 100 3.04 -8.48 7.18
CA GLY A 100 2.63 -9.86 7.50
C GLY A 100 2.54 -10.80 6.29
N THR A 101 1.61 -11.75 6.39
CA THR A 101 1.32 -12.76 5.35
C THR A 101 -0.14 -12.65 4.92
N ILE A 102 -0.37 -12.51 3.62
CA ILE A 102 -1.69 -12.76 3.02
C ILE A 102 -1.68 -14.21 2.56
N GLN A 103 -2.63 -15.03 3.02
CA GLN A 103 -2.64 -16.46 2.76
C GLN A 103 -3.99 -16.90 2.16
N ALA A 104 -3.96 -17.84 1.23
CA ALA A 104 -5.16 -18.46 0.69
C ALA A 104 -5.83 -19.39 1.72
N PRO A 105 -7.17 -19.52 1.75
CA PRO A 105 -7.83 -20.46 2.66
C PRO A 105 -7.44 -21.94 2.42
N PRO A 106 -7.33 -22.77 3.49
CA PRO A 106 -6.69 -24.10 3.49
C PRO A 106 -7.25 -25.18 2.54
N LYS A 107 -8.41 -24.98 1.93
CA LYS A 107 -9.11 -26.00 1.13
C LYS A 107 -9.68 -25.47 -0.19
N ASN A 108 -9.42 -24.21 -0.52
CA ASN A 108 -10.09 -23.52 -1.62
C ASN A 108 -9.23 -23.41 -2.89
N TYR A 109 -8.19 -24.24 -3.06
CA TYR A 109 -7.36 -24.20 -4.27
C TYR A 109 -8.17 -24.45 -5.55
N ARG A 110 -9.29 -25.19 -5.45
CA ARG A 110 -10.21 -25.39 -6.57
C ARG A 110 -11.05 -24.16 -6.86
N GLU A 111 -11.54 -23.50 -5.83
CA GLU A 111 -12.30 -22.26 -5.97
C GLU A 111 -11.39 -21.20 -6.56
N ILE A 112 -10.28 -20.88 -5.88
CA ILE A 112 -9.27 -19.91 -6.33
C ILE A 112 -8.75 -20.26 -7.73
N GLY A 113 -8.39 -21.52 -7.97
CA GLY A 113 -7.84 -21.98 -9.24
C GLY A 113 -8.79 -21.91 -10.44
N ASN A 114 -10.07 -21.59 -10.24
CA ASN A 114 -11.05 -21.38 -11.31
C ASN A 114 -11.36 -19.89 -11.57
N PHE A 115 -10.97 -18.98 -10.67
CA PHE A 115 -11.27 -17.54 -10.78
C PHE A 115 -10.26 -16.75 -11.63
N GLY A 116 -9.24 -17.41 -12.17
CA GLY A 116 -8.24 -16.79 -13.03
C GLY A 116 -7.18 -15.99 -12.28
N ASN A 117 -7.51 -15.26 -11.21
CA ASN A 117 -6.54 -14.60 -10.33
C ASN A 117 -6.91 -14.82 -8.86
N TRP A 118 -5.90 -14.94 -8.00
CA TRP A 118 -6.13 -14.96 -6.54
C TRP A 118 -6.20 -13.53 -5.97
N VAL A 119 -5.18 -12.72 -6.24
CA VAL A 119 -5.11 -11.31 -5.82
C VAL A 119 -4.88 -10.46 -7.06
N LEU A 120 -5.89 -9.70 -7.47
CA LEU A 120 -5.82 -8.85 -8.67
C LEU A 120 -5.83 -7.37 -8.29
N PHE A 121 -4.85 -6.63 -8.80
CA PHE A 121 -4.86 -5.17 -8.82
C PHE A 121 -5.12 -4.70 -10.25
N GLN A 122 -6.18 -3.93 -10.48
CA GLN A 122 -6.57 -3.52 -11.82
C GLN A 122 -6.98 -2.05 -11.94
N GLY A 123 -6.60 -1.40 -13.04
CA GLY A 123 -7.02 -0.04 -13.35
C GLY A 123 -6.52 1.03 -12.38
N ILE A 124 -5.35 0.82 -11.77
CA ILE A 124 -4.77 1.72 -10.75
C ILE A 124 -3.58 2.45 -11.34
N ASN A 125 -3.52 3.77 -11.15
CA ASN A 125 -2.34 4.58 -11.47
C ASN A 125 -1.48 4.78 -10.22
N GLY A 126 -0.17 4.57 -10.33
CA GLY A 126 0.80 4.78 -9.25
C GLY A 126 0.62 3.87 -8.03
N LEU A 127 0.29 2.59 -8.28
CA LEU A 127 0.31 1.54 -7.27
C LEU A 127 1.75 1.18 -6.91
N THR A 128 2.04 1.07 -5.62
CA THR A 128 3.27 0.48 -5.08
C THR A 128 2.90 -0.64 -4.11
N ILE A 129 3.55 -1.80 -4.19
CA ILE A 129 3.35 -2.91 -3.26
C ILE A 129 4.69 -3.24 -2.62
N ASN A 130 4.76 -3.20 -1.29
CA ASN A 130 6.01 -3.32 -0.55
C ASN A 130 5.92 -4.42 0.52
N GLY A 131 6.92 -5.31 0.51
CA GLY A 131 7.19 -6.27 1.57
C GLY A 131 6.25 -7.47 1.65
N GLY A 132 6.36 -8.19 2.77
CA GLY A 132 5.45 -9.24 3.19
C GLY A 132 5.53 -10.55 2.41
N ILE A 133 4.55 -11.41 2.66
CA ILE A 133 4.44 -12.74 2.05
C ILE A 133 3.03 -12.90 1.44
N LEU A 134 2.98 -13.42 0.22
CA LEU A 134 1.76 -13.93 -0.40
C LEU A 134 1.86 -15.45 -0.46
N ASP A 135 1.08 -16.15 0.36
CA ASP A 135 1.06 -17.61 0.42
C ASP A 135 -0.23 -18.17 -0.21
N ALA A 136 -0.13 -18.55 -1.49
CA ALA A 136 -1.26 -19.09 -2.25
C ALA A 136 -1.65 -20.53 -1.87
N ARG A 137 -0.91 -21.20 -0.98
CA ARG A 137 -1.10 -22.63 -0.60
C ARG A 137 -1.25 -23.57 -1.80
N GLY A 138 -0.44 -23.35 -2.84
CA GLY A 138 -0.57 -24.02 -4.13
C GLY A 138 -0.15 -25.50 -4.19
N SER A 139 0.35 -26.10 -3.10
CA SER A 139 0.86 -27.49 -3.11
C SER A 139 -0.18 -28.49 -3.62
N GLN A 140 -1.41 -28.42 -3.10
CA GLN A 140 -2.51 -29.30 -3.53
C GLN A 140 -2.86 -29.11 -5.02
N PHE A 141 -2.72 -27.91 -5.56
CA PHE A 141 -2.91 -27.64 -6.98
C PHE A 141 -1.82 -28.33 -7.83
N TRP A 142 -0.56 -28.21 -7.42
CA TRP A 142 0.56 -28.85 -8.12
C TRP A 142 0.52 -30.38 -8.03
N ASP A 143 0.11 -30.94 -6.89
CA ASP A 143 -0.13 -32.37 -6.75
C ASP A 143 -1.22 -32.84 -7.72
N CYS A 144 -2.32 -32.10 -7.84
CA CYS A 144 -3.36 -32.38 -8.83
C CYS A 144 -2.78 -32.41 -10.26
N LYS A 145 -2.02 -31.38 -10.65
CA LYS A 145 -1.40 -31.30 -11.98
C LYS A 145 -0.42 -32.44 -12.23
N ARG A 146 0.31 -32.90 -11.20
CA ARG A 146 1.32 -33.95 -11.29
C ARG A 146 0.72 -35.34 -11.51
N TYR A 147 -0.38 -35.66 -10.83
CA TYR A 147 -0.96 -37.01 -10.84
C TYR A 147 -2.16 -37.17 -11.78
N GLY A 148 -2.51 -36.15 -12.57
CA GLY A 148 -3.36 -36.31 -13.75
C GLY A 148 -4.86 -36.39 -13.48
N ALA A 149 -5.40 -35.49 -12.65
CA ALA A 149 -6.83 -35.36 -12.42
C ALA A 149 -7.47 -34.18 -13.18
N ASN A 150 -8.81 -34.08 -13.10
CA ASN A 150 -9.59 -32.89 -13.49
C ASN A 150 -9.24 -31.71 -12.57
N CYS A 151 -8.15 -31.02 -12.87
CA CYS A 151 -7.62 -29.91 -12.09
C CYS A 151 -8.16 -28.56 -12.58
N PRO A 152 -8.29 -27.58 -11.67
CA PRO A 152 -8.57 -26.20 -12.05
C PRO A 152 -7.56 -25.68 -13.08
N ARG A 153 -7.94 -24.63 -13.83
CA ARG A 153 -7.03 -23.98 -14.78
C ARG A 153 -5.78 -23.46 -14.07
N GLY A 154 -5.97 -22.85 -12.90
CA GLY A 154 -4.97 -22.12 -12.15
C GLY A 154 -5.43 -20.67 -11.99
N ALA A 155 -5.10 -20.09 -10.84
CA ALA A 155 -5.12 -18.65 -10.65
C ALA A 155 -3.70 -18.14 -10.87
N VAL A 156 -3.58 -17.09 -11.68
CA VAL A 156 -2.34 -16.33 -11.88
C VAL A 156 -2.20 -15.23 -10.83
#